data_AF-A0A011P8J3-F1
#
_entry.id   AF-A0A011P8J3-F1
#
_cell.length_a   1.000
_cell.length_b   1.000
_cell.length_c   1.000
_cell.angle_alpha   90.00
_cell.angle_beta   90.00
_cell.angle_gamma   90.00
#
_symmetry.space_group_name_H-M   'P 1'
#
loop_
_entity.id
_entity.type
_entity.pdbx_description
1 polymer ?
#
loop_
_entity_poly.entity_id
_entity_poly.type
_entity_poly.pdbx_seq_one_letter_code
_entity_poly.pdbx_strand_id
1 'polypeptide(L)' 'MQRLKYEETRFDDWANLLLEQAILAEGGALEDPAGFVKRINDLMLALSLGSAGK' A
#
# COMPACT_ATOMS: atom_id res chain seq x y z
N MET A 1 3.75 5.92 -21.75
CA MET A 1 3.27 6.93 -20.78
C MET A 1 2.43 6.32 -19.65
N GLN A 2 1.50 5.38 -19.93
CA GLN A 2 0.58 4.84 -18.90
C GLN A 2 1.23 3.87 -17.88
N ARG A 3 2.29 3.14 -18.27
CA ARG A 3 3.06 2.26 -17.36
C ARG A 3 3.85 3.00 -16.28
N LEU A 4 4.50 4.12 -16.62
CA LEU A 4 5.28 4.92 -15.67
C LEU A 4 4.40 5.50 -14.55
N LYS A 5 3.21 6.01 -14.90
CA LYS A 5 2.25 6.51 -13.92
C LYS A 5 1.75 5.43 -12.95
N TYR A 6 1.65 4.18 -13.40
CA TYR A 6 1.19 3.07 -12.57
C TYR A 6 2.26 2.58 -11.58
N GLU A 7 3.54 2.77 -11.90
CA GLU A 7 4.64 2.45 -10.99
C GLU A 7 4.88 3.56 -9.95
N GLU A 8 4.67 4.83 -10.32
CA GLU A 8 4.74 5.96 -9.38
C GLU A 8 3.68 5.85 -8.27
N THR A 9 2.41 5.58 -8.59
CA THR A 9 1.37 5.47 -7.54
C THR A 9 1.64 4.33 -6.56
N ARG A 10 2.25 3.23 -7.01
CA ARG A 10 2.60 2.12 -6.12
C ARG A 10 3.72 2.48 -5.15
N PHE A 11 4.66 3.33 -5.55
CA PHE A 11 5.74 3.76 -4.67
C PHE A 11 5.19 4.54 -3.48
N ASP A 12 4.29 5.49 -3.72
CA ASP A 12 3.67 6.29 -2.66
C ASP A 12 2.86 5.42 -1.69
N ASP A 13 2.12 4.43 -2.19
CA ASP A 13 1.38 3.48 -1.34
C ASP A 13 2.32 2.67 -0.44
N TRP A 14 3.45 2.19 -0.97
CA TRP A 14 4.45 1.48 -0.18
C TRP A 14 5.16 2.37 0.84
N ALA A 15 5.48 3.61 0.48
CA ALA A 15 6.12 4.57 1.38
C ALA A 15 5.19 4.91 2.56
N ASN A 16 3.90 5.17 2.28
CA ASN A 16 2.90 5.42 3.30
C ASN A 16 2.72 4.20 4.22
N LEU A 17 2.62 2.99 3.66
CA LEU A 17 2.51 1.78 4.48
C LEU A 17 3.71 1.57 5.39
N LEU A 18 4.94 1.80 4.90
CA LEU A 18 6.15 1.66 5.72
C LEU A 18 6.14 2.66 6.89
N LEU A 19 5.73 3.90 6.65
CA LEU A 19 5.59 4.91 7.70
C LEU A 19 4.52 4.51 8.73
N GLU A 20 3.35 4.07 8.27
CA GLU A 20 2.25 3.65 9.15
C GLU A 20 2.62 2.43 10.00
N GLN A 21 3.37 1.48 9.43
CA GLN A 21 3.93 0.35 10.17
C GLN A 21 4.95 0.80 11.23
N ALA A 22 5.80 1.78 10.93
CA ALA A 22 6.74 2.33 11.91
C ALA A 22 6.01 2.98 13.08
N ILE A 23 4.98 3.79 12.81
CA ILE A 23 4.13 4.41 13.84
C ILE A 23 3.51 3.34 14.75
N LEU A 24 2.90 2.30 14.17
CA LEU A 24 2.30 1.22 14.94
C LEU A 24 3.35 0.43 15.75
N ALA A 25 4.52 0.17 15.18
CA ALA A 25 5.61 -0.57 15.84
C ALA A 25 6.18 0.17 17.06
N GLU A 26 6.16 1.51 17.02
CA GLU A 26 6.55 2.37 18.14
C GLU A 26 5.42 2.52 19.20
N GLY A 27 4.25 1.91 18.97
CA GLY A 27 3.09 2.00 19.86
C GLY A 27 2.21 3.24 19.62
N GLY A 28 2.42 3.93 18.51
CA GLY A 28 1.59 5.07 18.07
C GLY A 28 0.23 4.64 17.51
N ALA A 29 -0.62 5.63 17.26
CA ALA A 29 -1.93 5.44 16.62
C ALA A 29 -1.91 6.05 15.22
N LEU A 30 -2.64 5.44 14.29
CA LEU A 30 -2.82 5.97 12.94
C LEU A 30 -3.88 7.06 12.92
N GLU A 31 -3.66 8.09 12.12
CA GLU A 31 -4.66 9.15 11.87
C GLU A 31 -5.86 8.62 11.07
N ASP A 32 -5.61 7.69 10.13
CA ASP A 32 -6.65 7.03 9.33
C ASP A 32 -6.46 5.49 9.31
N PRO A 33 -6.94 4.78 10.34
CA PRO A 33 -6.86 3.31 10.39
C PRO A 33 -7.61 2.62 9.23
N ALA A 34 -8.71 3.22 8.74
CA ALA A 34 -9.49 2.66 7.65
C ALA A 34 -8.74 2.78 6.31
N GLY A 35 -8.09 3.92 6.07
CA GLY A 35 -7.22 4.15 4.92
C GLY A 35 -6.04 3.18 4.87
N PHE A 36 -5.40 2.92 6.03
CA PHE A 36 -4.34 1.93 6.13
C PHE A 36 -4.79 0.53 5.72
N VAL A 37 -5.92 0.05 6.28
CA VAL A 37 -6.48 -1.28 5.94
C VAL A 37 -6.85 -1.35 4.45
N LYS A 38 -7.43 -0.27 3.90
CA LYS A 38 -7.77 -0.19 2.48
C LYS A 38 -6.52 -0.32 1.59
N ARG A 39 -5.44 0.41 1.89
CA ARG A 39 -4.17 0.32 1.14
C ARG A 39 -3.61 -1.10 1.13
N ILE A 40 -3.61 -1.78 2.29
CA ILE A 40 -3.16 -3.18 2.36
C ILE A 40 -3.99 -4.07 1.45
N ASN A 41 -5.32 -3.96 1.54
CA ASN A 41 -6.23 -4.80 0.74
C ASN A 41 -6.04 -4.56 -0.76
N ASP A 42 -5.92 -3.31 -1.19
CA ASP A 42 -5.72 -2.94 -2.59
C ASP A 42 -4.39 -3.49 -3.13
N LEU A 43 -3.30 -3.41 -2.34
CA LEU A 43 -2.01 -3.98 -2.70
C LEU A 43 -2.02 -5.51 -2.75
N MET A 44 -2.67 -6.18 -1.78
CA MET A 44 -2.83 -7.64 -1.80
C MET A 44 -3.63 -8.10 -3.02
N LEU A 45 -4.71 -7.41 -3.36
CA LEU A 45 -5.50 -7.71 -4.55
C LEU A 45 -4.68 -7.52 -5.83
N ALA A 46 -3.92 -6.44 -5.92
CA ALA A 46 -3.03 -6.19 -7.06
C ALA A 46 -1.96 -7.28 -7.23
N LEU A 47 -1.36 -7.75 -6.12
CA LEU A 47 -0.39 -8.85 -6.12
C LEU A 47 -1.05 -10.18 -6.51
N SER A 48 -2.24 -10.46 -6.00
CA SER A 48 -3.01 -11.66 -6.34
C SER A 48 -3.38 -11.69 -7.83
N LEU A 49 -3.89 -10.59 -8.37
CA LEU A 49 -4.23 -10.47 -9.80
C LEU A 49 -2.99 -10.55 -10.71
N GLY A 50 -1.84 -10.06 -10.25
CA GLY A 50 -0.56 -10.23 -10.95
C GLY A 50 -0.08 -11.68 -11.02
N SER A 51 -0.50 -12.54 -10.09
CA SER A 51 -0.16 -13.96 -10.06
C SER A 51 -1.11 -14.84 -10.90
N ALA A 52 -2.35 -14.39 -11.13
CA ALA A 52 -3.37 -15.13 -11.88
C ALA A 52 -3.22 -15.04 -13.42
N GLY A 53 -2.27 -14.23 -13.91
CA GLY A 53 -2.02 -13.99 -15.34
C GLY A 53 -0.75 -14.63 -15.91
N LYS A 54 -0.15 -15.60 -15.21
CA LYS A 54 0.95 -16.44 -15.73
C LYS A 54 0.55 -17.90 -15.82
#